data_AF-C4GDZ7-F1
#
_entry.id   AF-C4GDZ7-F1
#
_cell.length_a   1.000
_cell.length_b   1.000
_cell.length_c   1.000
_cell.angle_alpha   90.00
_cell.angle_beta   90.00
_cell.angle_gamma   90.00
#
_symmetry.space_group_name_H-M   'P 1'
#
loop_
_entity.id
_entity.type
_entity.pdbx_description
1 polymer ?
#
loop_
_entity_poly.entity_id
_entity_poly.type
_entity_poly.pdbx_seq_one_letter_code
_entity_poly.pdbx_strand_id
1 'polypeptide(L)'
;MDSIIRKVFANYPDNLKHYEALFLAQGNMGEAFGNSDLISANGGIGGGKEYEASTEVQKKIVNAAYITPSPGAGWCAMWVSQVYQNAGLGYIGGNACDMYRNYTFTSDRSKLKVGMLVAVESSSSGSSAGLTYGHVGIYIGDGKVIDNIGRIRVTTLDDWIATFCKHHPVGFGFPPNVKK
;
A
#
# COMPACT_ATOMS: atom_id res chain seq x y z
N MET A 1 7.20 11.95 19.36
CA MET A 1 5.93 12.37 19.98
C MET A 1 5.99 13.87 20.20
N ASP A 2 4.97 14.62 19.79
CA ASP A 2 5.01 16.08 19.83
C ASP A 2 4.96 16.62 21.28
N SER A 3 5.93 17.45 21.65
CA SER A 3 6.05 18.05 23.00
C SER A 3 4.86 18.94 23.36
N ILE A 4 4.12 19.40 22.33
CA ILE A 4 2.94 20.23 22.45
C ILE A 4 1.79 19.43 23.08
N ILE A 5 1.56 18.19 22.66
CA ILE A 5 0.44 17.36 23.14
C ILE A 5 0.56 17.07 24.64
N ARG A 6 1.76 16.76 25.13
CA ARG A 6 1.99 16.51 26.57
C ARG A 6 1.79 17.76 27.42
N LYS A 7 2.05 18.95 26.88
CA LYS A 7 1.74 20.22 27.56
C LYS A 7 0.24 20.50 27.57
N VAL A 8 -0.45 20.28 26.45
CA VAL A 8 -1.89 20.51 26.32
C VAL A 8 -2.69 19.60 27.28
N PHE A 9 -2.31 18.33 27.38
CA PHE A 9 -2.98 17.37 28.26
C PHE A 9 -2.29 17.19 29.62
N ALA A 10 -1.43 18.11 30.04
CA ALA A 10 -0.66 17.98 31.30
C ALA A 10 -1.56 17.77 32.53
N ASN A 11 -2.74 18.37 32.54
CA ASN A 11 -3.72 18.24 33.63
C ASN A 11 -4.82 17.19 33.37
N TYR A 12 -4.75 16.48 32.24
CA TYR A 12 -5.75 15.50 31.80
C TYR A 12 -5.07 14.18 31.43
N PRO A 13 -4.52 13.45 32.42
CA PRO A 13 -3.67 12.28 32.19
C PRO A 13 -4.41 11.14 31.48
N ASP A 14 -5.71 10.99 31.72
CA ASP A 14 -6.53 9.98 31.05
C ASP A 14 -6.77 10.33 29.58
N ASN A 15 -6.97 11.62 29.27
CA ASN A 15 -7.07 12.10 27.89
C ASN A 15 -5.74 11.97 27.15
N LEU A 16 -4.60 12.21 27.82
CA LEU A 16 -3.28 11.97 27.24
C LEU A 16 -3.09 10.49 26.93
N LYS A 17 -3.40 9.59 27.88
CA LYS A 17 -3.34 8.15 27.64
C LYS A 17 -4.28 7.71 26.52
N HIS A 18 -5.48 8.25 26.47
CA HIS A 18 -6.44 7.95 25.40
C HIS A 18 -5.96 8.45 24.05
N TYR A 19 -5.40 9.66 23.97
CA TYR A 19 -4.79 10.19 22.75
C TYR A 19 -3.56 9.39 22.34
N GLU A 20 -2.68 9.05 23.28
CA GLU A 20 -1.51 8.20 23.02
C GLU A 20 -1.95 6.80 22.55
N ALA A 21 -3.00 6.22 23.14
CA ALA A 21 -3.58 4.96 22.71
C ALA A 21 -4.22 5.05 21.32
N LEU A 22 -5.00 6.10 21.03
CA LEU A 22 -5.55 6.34 19.69
C LEU A 22 -4.46 6.59 18.65
N PHE A 23 -3.40 7.32 19.01
CA PHE A 23 -2.28 7.59 18.13
C PHE A 23 -1.46 6.32 17.86
N LEU A 24 -1.22 5.50 18.90
CA LEU A 24 -0.55 4.20 18.79
C LEU A 24 -1.40 3.19 18.02
N ALA A 25 -2.72 3.19 18.23
CA ALA A 25 -3.68 2.35 17.52
C ALA A 25 -4.08 2.91 16.15
N GLN A 26 -3.56 4.08 15.75
CA GLN A 26 -3.95 4.82 14.53
C GLN A 26 -5.46 5.09 14.40
N GLY A 27 -6.18 5.13 15.53
CA GLY A 27 -7.64 5.19 15.62
C GLY A 27 -8.28 3.83 15.30
N ASN A 28 -9.33 3.45 16.02
CA ASN A 28 -10.08 2.19 15.82
C ASN A 28 -10.74 2.03 14.43
N MET A 29 -10.44 2.91 13.48
CA MET A 29 -10.83 2.80 12.07
C MET A 29 -10.28 1.53 11.42
N GLY A 30 -9.09 1.07 11.84
CA GLY A 30 -8.51 -0.19 11.37
C GLY A 30 -9.23 -1.45 11.88
N GLU A 31 -9.86 -1.39 13.06
CA GLU A 31 -10.70 -2.47 13.60
C GLU A 31 -12.13 -2.44 13.02
N ALA A 32 -12.69 -1.25 12.79
CA ALA A 32 -14.07 -1.09 12.32
C ALA A 32 -14.23 -1.21 10.79
N PHE A 33 -13.20 -0.84 10.02
CA PHE A 33 -13.25 -0.79 8.54
C PHE A 33 -12.00 -1.37 7.86
N GLY A 34 -10.95 -1.71 8.62
CA GLY A 34 -9.71 -2.25 8.09
C GLY A 34 -9.83 -3.74 7.77
N ASN A 35 -8.87 -4.24 7.00
CA ASN A 35 -8.78 -5.66 6.66
C ASN A 35 -8.27 -6.47 7.87
N SER A 36 -9.02 -6.50 8.98
CA SER A 36 -8.60 -7.10 10.26
C SER A 36 -8.20 -8.57 10.15
N ASP A 37 -8.94 -9.36 9.35
CA ASP A 37 -8.59 -10.74 9.04
C ASP A 37 -7.26 -10.84 8.26
N LEU A 38 -7.06 -9.94 7.28
CA LEU A 38 -5.81 -9.87 6.51
C LEU A 38 -4.63 -9.51 7.41
N ILE A 39 -4.80 -8.51 8.27
CA ILE A 39 -3.77 -8.05 9.22
C ILE A 39 -3.39 -9.20 10.15
N SER A 40 -4.39 -9.87 10.73
CA SER A 40 -4.17 -11.01 11.62
C SER A 40 -3.46 -12.17 10.90
N ALA A 41 -3.88 -12.49 9.67
CA ALA A 41 -3.26 -13.53 8.86
C ALA A 41 -1.81 -13.24 8.46
N ASN A 42 -1.41 -11.96 8.45
CA ASN A 42 -0.03 -11.53 8.15
C ASN A 42 0.79 -11.20 9.40
N GLY A 43 0.26 -11.46 10.61
CA GLY A 43 0.97 -11.22 11.87
C GLY A 43 1.06 -9.74 12.27
N GLY A 44 0.23 -8.88 11.68
CA GLY A 44 0.21 -7.43 11.94
C GLY A 44 0.35 -6.60 10.66
N ILE A 45 0.46 -5.29 10.85
CA ILE A 45 0.73 -4.33 9.76
C ILE A 45 2.24 -4.16 9.63
N GLY A 46 2.75 -4.30 8.41
CA GLY A 46 4.17 -4.14 8.12
C GLY A 46 5.05 -5.22 8.74
N GLY A 47 6.25 -4.85 9.18
CA GLY A 47 7.26 -5.76 9.72
C GLY A 47 8.15 -6.40 8.65
N GLY A 48 9.20 -7.09 9.10
CA GLY A 48 10.23 -7.64 8.23
C GLY A 48 11.40 -6.67 7.99
N LYS A 49 12.50 -7.18 7.43
CA LYS A 49 13.78 -6.47 7.41
C LYS A 49 13.71 -5.22 6.53
N GLU A 50 13.04 -5.33 5.38
CA GLU A 50 12.95 -4.21 4.45
C GLU A 50 12.00 -3.12 4.95
N TYR A 51 10.85 -3.50 5.52
CA TYR A 51 9.93 -2.55 6.12
C TYR A 51 10.61 -1.77 7.25
N GLU A 52 11.30 -2.46 8.18
CA GLU A 52 11.94 -1.78 9.32
C GLU A 52 13.04 -0.80 8.89
N ALA A 53 13.78 -1.14 7.83
CA ALA A 53 14.84 -0.30 7.25
C ALA A 53 14.30 0.84 6.34
N SER A 54 12.99 0.89 6.08
CA SER A 54 12.39 1.87 5.17
C SER A 54 12.13 3.22 5.82
N THR A 55 12.00 4.26 5.00
CA THR A 55 11.69 5.61 5.48
C THR A 55 10.27 5.70 6.03
N GLU A 56 10.00 6.73 6.83
CA GLU A 56 8.66 7.00 7.37
C GLU A 56 7.59 7.13 6.30
N VAL A 57 7.92 7.72 5.14
CA VAL A 57 6.97 7.83 4.01
C VAL A 57 6.63 6.46 3.43
N GLN A 58 7.63 5.58 3.27
CA GLN A 58 7.42 4.22 2.79
C GLN A 58 6.58 3.39 3.77
N LYS A 59 6.87 3.49 5.07
CA LYS A 59 6.09 2.84 6.13
C LYS A 59 4.62 3.32 6.14
N LYS A 60 4.38 4.63 5.96
CA LYS A 60 3.02 5.19 5.84
C LYS A 60 2.24 4.59 4.66
N ILE A 61 2.88 4.39 3.51
CA ILE A 61 2.23 3.76 2.35
C ILE A 61 1.80 2.32 2.70
N VAL A 62 2.68 1.53 3.32
CA VAL A 62 2.35 0.16 3.74
C VAL A 62 1.22 0.14 4.76
N ASN A 63 1.30 0.98 5.78
CA ASN A 63 0.27 1.07 6.82
C ASN A 63 -1.09 1.43 6.21
N ALA A 64 -1.12 2.42 5.32
CA ALA A 64 -2.29 2.79 4.56
C ALA A 64 -2.81 1.64 3.69
N ALA A 65 -1.93 0.84 3.08
CA ALA A 65 -2.33 -0.30 2.26
C ALA A 65 -3.11 -1.35 3.07
N TYR A 66 -2.69 -1.66 4.30
CA TYR A 66 -3.37 -2.65 5.14
C TYR A 66 -4.76 -2.20 5.59
N ILE A 67 -4.96 -0.91 5.84
CA ILE A 67 -6.22 -0.37 6.38
C ILE A 67 -7.18 0.15 5.31
N THR A 68 -6.72 0.35 4.07
CA THR A 68 -7.59 0.84 2.98
C THR A 68 -8.46 -0.32 2.47
N PRO A 69 -9.80 -0.24 2.59
CA PRO A 69 -10.70 -1.31 2.20
C PRO A 69 -10.75 -1.47 0.67
N SER A 70 -11.17 -2.65 0.20
CA SER A 70 -11.36 -2.88 -1.23
C SER A 70 -12.54 -2.05 -1.77
N PRO A 71 -12.36 -1.27 -2.85
CA PRO A 71 -13.46 -0.66 -3.59
C PRO A 71 -14.20 -1.65 -4.52
N GLY A 72 -13.86 -2.95 -4.47
CA GLY A 72 -14.46 -3.99 -5.30
C GLY A 72 -13.57 -4.44 -6.46
N ALA A 73 -14.08 -5.40 -7.24
CA ALA A 73 -13.36 -6.04 -8.33
C ALA A 73 -13.15 -5.07 -9.51
N GLY A 74 -11.97 -5.12 -10.14
CA GLY A 74 -11.61 -4.23 -11.26
C GLY A 74 -11.11 -2.84 -10.85
N TRP A 75 -11.15 -2.50 -9.55
CA TRP A 75 -10.76 -1.19 -9.03
C TRP A 75 -9.36 -1.18 -8.38
N CYS A 76 -8.38 -1.85 -8.99
CA CYS A 76 -7.02 -1.93 -8.44
C CYS A 76 -6.31 -0.57 -8.39
N ALA A 77 -6.40 0.22 -9.48
CA ALA A 77 -5.81 1.55 -9.56
C ALA A 77 -6.50 2.57 -8.63
N MET A 78 -7.82 2.47 -8.45
CA MET A 78 -8.56 3.27 -7.49
C MET A 78 -8.10 2.98 -6.06
N TRP A 79 -7.96 1.70 -5.71
CA TRP A 79 -7.46 1.31 -4.40
C TRP A 79 -6.05 1.84 -4.16
N VAL A 80 -5.10 1.67 -5.09
CA VAL A 80 -3.74 2.24 -4.97
C VAL A 80 -3.78 3.76 -4.81
N SER A 81 -4.67 4.45 -5.53
CA SER A 81 -4.84 5.91 -5.38
C SER A 81 -5.32 6.30 -3.99
N GLN A 82 -6.26 5.55 -3.41
CA GLN A 82 -6.73 5.74 -2.04
C GLN A 82 -5.64 5.43 -1.01
N VAL A 83 -4.80 4.42 -1.25
CA VAL A 83 -3.66 4.13 -0.37
C VAL A 83 -2.69 5.30 -0.32
N TYR A 84 -2.27 5.85 -1.46
CA TYR A 84 -1.41 7.03 -1.49
C TYR A 84 -2.09 8.26 -0.85
N GLN A 85 -3.39 8.44 -1.07
CA GLN A 85 -4.16 9.51 -0.43
C GLN A 85 -4.17 9.36 1.10
N ASN A 86 -4.46 8.17 1.61
CA ASN A 86 -4.49 7.86 3.04
C ASN A 86 -3.11 7.94 3.69
N ALA A 87 -2.05 7.70 2.92
CA ALA A 87 -0.67 7.94 3.35
C ALA A 87 -0.28 9.43 3.38
N GLY A 88 -1.18 10.34 2.98
CA GLY A 88 -0.94 11.79 2.95
C GLY A 88 -0.16 12.27 1.71
N LEU A 89 -0.14 11.48 0.63
CA LEU A 89 0.65 11.74 -0.59
C LEU A 89 -0.20 12.19 -1.77
N GLY A 90 -1.49 12.41 -1.54
CA GLY A 90 -2.47 12.82 -2.55
C GLY A 90 -2.99 11.65 -3.39
N TYR A 91 -4.02 11.93 -4.17
CA TYR A 91 -4.67 10.97 -5.06
C TYR A 91 -4.00 10.99 -6.43
N ILE A 92 -3.48 9.84 -6.89
CA ILE A 92 -2.69 9.77 -8.13
C ILE A 92 -3.52 9.50 -9.39
N GLY A 93 -4.64 8.79 -9.28
CA GLY A 93 -5.61 8.58 -10.38
C GLY A 93 -5.10 7.73 -11.55
N GLY A 94 -5.95 7.59 -12.58
CA GLY A 94 -5.68 6.80 -13.79
C GLY A 94 -5.95 5.30 -13.65
N ASN A 95 -5.76 4.56 -14.74
CA ASN A 95 -5.81 3.10 -14.77
C ASN A 95 -4.44 2.49 -14.44
N ALA A 96 -4.38 1.17 -14.23
CA ALA A 96 -3.10 0.51 -13.89
C ALA A 96 -2.05 0.63 -15.02
N CYS A 97 -2.47 0.65 -16.29
CA CYS A 97 -1.59 0.90 -17.43
C CYS A 97 -1.06 2.34 -17.47
N ASP A 98 -1.85 3.31 -17.05
CA ASP A 98 -1.41 4.71 -16.91
C ASP A 98 -0.38 4.82 -15.78
N MET A 99 -0.67 4.20 -14.63
CA MET A 99 0.27 4.15 -13.50
C MET A 99 1.58 3.44 -13.86
N TYR A 100 1.51 2.34 -14.62
CA TYR A 100 2.69 1.65 -15.14
C TYR A 100 3.56 2.63 -15.96
N ARG A 101 2.97 3.27 -16.99
CA ARG A 101 3.71 4.16 -17.90
C ARG A 101 4.26 5.40 -17.21
N ASN A 102 3.51 5.97 -16.27
CA ASN A 102 3.83 7.26 -15.67
C ASN A 102 4.75 7.15 -14.44
N TYR A 103 4.65 6.06 -13.68
CA TYR A 103 5.25 5.98 -12.35
C TYR A 103 6.24 4.83 -12.17
N THR A 104 6.32 3.89 -13.12
CA THR A 104 7.37 2.87 -13.10
C THR A 104 8.59 3.35 -13.90
N PHE A 105 9.77 3.03 -13.41
CA PHE A 105 11.04 3.44 -14.03
C PHE A 105 12.09 2.31 -14.04
N THR A 106 11.74 1.12 -13.53
CA THR A 106 12.62 -0.04 -13.55
C THR A 106 11.82 -1.34 -13.42
N SER A 107 12.35 -2.44 -13.96
CA SER A 107 11.88 -3.80 -13.70
C SER A 107 12.90 -4.62 -12.89
N ASP A 108 13.97 -3.97 -12.42
CA ASP A 108 15.05 -4.58 -11.67
C ASP A 108 14.63 -4.76 -10.21
N ARG A 109 14.51 -6.03 -9.79
CA ARG A 109 14.10 -6.40 -8.43
C ARG A 109 15.05 -5.88 -7.36
N SER A 110 16.34 -5.68 -7.68
CA SER A 110 17.32 -5.14 -6.72
C SER A 110 17.08 -3.66 -6.39
N LYS A 111 16.29 -2.96 -7.23
CA LYS A 111 15.92 -1.55 -7.04
C LYS A 111 14.54 -1.39 -6.40
N LEU A 112 13.84 -2.49 -6.15
CA LEU A 112 12.52 -2.48 -5.54
C LEU A 112 12.63 -1.99 -4.10
N LYS A 113 11.71 -1.11 -3.71
CA LYS A 113 11.66 -0.54 -2.36
C LYS A 113 10.25 -0.58 -1.82
N VAL A 114 10.12 -0.72 -0.50
CA VAL A 114 8.85 -0.67 0.20
C VAL A 114 8.05 0.58 -0.19
N GLY A 115 6.75 0.40 -0.43
CA GLY A 115 5.82 1.44 -0.85
C GLY A 115 5.83 1.73 -2.36
N MET A 116 6.70 1.09 -3.16
CA MET A 116 6.65 1.24 -4.62
C MET A 116 5.40 0.59 -5.22
N LEU A 117 4.91 1.17 -6.32
CA LEU A 117 3.96 0.48 -7.20
C LEU A 117 4.63 -0.76 -7.78
N VAL A 118 3.88 -1.85 -7.83
CA VAL A 118 4.17 -3.04 -8.63
C VAL A 118 3.08 -3.12 -9.68
N ALA A 119 3.41 -2.81 -10.93
CA ALA A 119 2.42 -2.63 -11.99
C ALA A 119 2.77 -3.45 -13.24
N VAL A 120 1.75 -3.75 -14.04
CA VAL A 120 1.90 -4.28 -15.39
C VAL A 120 0.94 -3.55 -16.32
N GLU A 121 1.42 -3.20 -17.51
CA GLU A 121 0.65 -2.43 -18.49
C GLU A 121 -0.55 -3.20 -19.06
N SER A 122 -0.37 -4.49 -19.33
CA SER A 122 -1.40 -5.40 -19.82
C SER A 122 -1.32 -6.72 -19.07
N SER A 123 -2.36 -7.03 -18.33
CA SER A 123 -2.36 -8.11 -17.34
C SER A 123 -2.78 -9.44 -17.95
N SER A 124 -2.04 -10.49 -17.57
CA SER A 124 -2.29 -11.89 -17.96
C SER A 124 -3.25 -12.62 -17.02
N SER A 125 -4.07 -11.89 -16.25
CA SER A 125 -5.05 -12.44 -15.30
C SER A 125 -6.22 -13.19 -15.95
N GLY A 126 -6.38 -13.08 -17.27
CA GLY A 126 -7.47 -13.72 -18.02
C GLY A 126 -8.76 -12.92 -18.10
N SER A 127 -8.81 -11.70 -17.55
CA SER A 127 -9.97 -10.80 -17.70
C SER A 127 -9.75 -9.77 -18.81
N SER A 128 -10.81 -9.39 -19.53
CA SER A 128 -10.74 -8.34 -20.56
C SER A 128 -10.27 -7.00 -19.97
N ALA A 129 -10.73 -6.66 -18.76
CA ALA A 129 -10.29 -5.46 -18.08
C ALA A 129 -8.79 -5.51 -17.73
N GLY A 130 -8.28 -6.66 -17.28
CA GLY A 130 -6.85 -6.84 -17.03
C GLY A 130 -6.02 -6.69 -18.30
N LEU A 131 -6.48 -7.27 -19.41
CA LEU A 131 -5.81 -7.15 -20.70
C LEU A 131 -5.73 -5.70 -21.19
N THR A 132 -6.81 -4.92 -21.04
CA THR A 132 -6.88 -3.53 -21.50
C THR A 132 -6.21 -2.54 -20.55
N TYR A 133 -6.41 -2.70 -19.24
CA TYR A 133 -6.05 -1.69 -18.25
C TYR A 133 -4.88 -2.09 -17.35
N GLY A 134 -4.37 -3.30 -17.46
CA GLY A 134 -3.27 -3.78 -16.63
C GLY A 134 -3.69 -4.22 -15.24
N HIS A 135 -2.71 -4.30 -14.33
CA HIS A 135 -2.95 -4.52 -12.90
C HIS A 135 -1.87 -3.83 -12.07
N VAL A 136 -2.21 -3.44 -10.84
CA VAL A 136 -1.30 -2.71 -9.96
C VAL A 136 -1.52 -3.09 -8.49
N GLY A 137 -0.43 -3.20 -7.76
CA GLY A 137 -0.37 -3.38 -6.31
C GLY A 137 0.76 -2.54 -5.71
N ILE A 138 1.03 -2.75 -4.42
CA ILE A 138 2.06 -2.04 -3.67
C ILE A 138 3.03 -3.06 -3.08
N TYR A 139 4.34 -2.82 -3.25
CA TYR A 139 5.35 -3.63 -2.60
C TYR A 139 5.44 -3.28 -1.12
N ILE A 140 5.32 -4.27 -0.24
CA ILE A 140 5.31 -4.06 1.22
C ILE A 140 6.56 -4.55 1.92
N GLY A 141 7.55 -5.04 1.15
CA GLY A 141 8.82 -5.53 1.67
C GLY A 141 8.92 -7.05 1.72
N ASP A 142 10.16 -7.54 1.80
CA ASP A 142 10.51 -8.95 2.00
C ASP A 142 9.80 -9.86 0.99
N GLY A 143 9.82 -9.46 -0.28
CA GLY A 143 9.26 -10.21 -1.41
C GLY A 143 7.73 -10.24 -1.46
N LYS A 144 7.01 -9.35 -0.77
CA LYS A 144 5.55 -9.35 -0.71
C LYS A 144 4.91 -8.15 -1.39
N VAL A 145 3.76 -8.39 -2.00
CA VAL A 145 2.91 -7.40 -2.65
C VAL A 145 1.52 -7.47 -2.05
N ILE A 146 0.94 -6.32 -1.78
CA ILE A 146 -0.47 -6.17 -1.41
C ILE A 146 -1.23 -5.59 -2.61
N ASP A 147 -2.34 -6.21 -2.98
CA ASP A 147 -3.14 -5.80 -4.13
C ASP A 147 -4.64 -5.96 -3.92
N ASN A 148 -5.43 -5.26 -4.73
CA ASN A 148 -6.88 -5.40 -4.77
C ASN A 148 -7.29 -6.25 -5.97
N ILE A 149 -7.84 -7.44 -5.71
CA ILE A 149 -8.42 -8.34 -6.73
C ILE A 149 -9.95 -8.47 -6.60
N GLY A 150 -10.61 -7.46 -6.03
CA GLY A 150 -11.99 -7.55 -5.53
C GLY A 150 -12.10 -7.85 -4.03
N ARG A 151 -10.96 -8.16 -3.44
CA ARG A 151 -10.66 -8.09 -2.00
C ARG A 151 -9.19 -7.72 -1.87
N ILE A 152 -8.78 -7.21 -0.71
CA ILE A 152 -7.37 -6.95 -0.44
C ILE A 152 -6.71 -8.26 -0.05
N ARG A 153 -5.54 -8.54 -0.62
CA ARG A 153 -4.73 -9.69 -0.24
C ARG A 153 -3.26 -9.31 -0.20
N VAL A 154 -2.49 -10.10 0.53
CA VAL A 154 -1.03 -10.13 0.45
C VAL A 154 -0.64 -11.41 -0.29
N THR A 155 0.32 -11.30 -1.20
CA THR A 155 0.88 -12.41 -1.98
C THR A 155 2.39 -12.22 -2.13
N THR A 156 3.11 -13.24 -2.58
CA THR A 156 4.52 -13.07 -2.95
C THR A 156 4.64 -12.30 -4.27
N LEU A 157 5.76 -11.59 -4.45
CA LEU A 157 6.10 -10.90 -5.69
C LEU A 157 6.22 -11.89 -6.86
N ASP A 158 6.75 -13.08 -6.61
CA ASP A 158 6.86 -14.14 -7.62
C ASP A 158 5.49 -14.62 -8.09
N ASP A 159 4.56 -14.89 -7.17
CA ASP A 159 3.19 -15.30 -7.53
C ASP A 159 2.44 -14.16 -8.25
N TRP A 160 2.68 -12.91 -7.81
CA TRP A 160 2.10 -11.73 -8.46
C TRP A 160 2.56 -11.64 -9.93
N ILE A 161 3.88 -11.73 -10.17
CA ILE A 161 4.47 -11.70 -11.52
C ILE A 161 3.99 -12.90 -12.35
N ALA A 162 3.99 -14.11 -11.79
CA ALA A 162 3.52 -15.31 -12.49
C ALA A 162 2.04 -15.22 -12.89
N THR A 163 1.22 -14.53 -12.10
CA THR A 163 -0.20 -14.32 -12.39
C THR A 163 -0.40 -13.25 -13.47
N PHE A 164 0.23 -12.10 -13.33
CA PHE A 164 -0.14 -10.90 -14.08
C PHE A 164 0.80 -10.56 -15.26
N CYS A 165 2.03 -11.07 -15.26
CA CYS A 165 3.11 -10.61 -16.15
C CYS A 165 3.60 -11.68 -17.15
N LYS A 166 2.72 -12.57 -17.63
CA LYS A 166 3.12 -13.62 -18.59
C LYS A 166 3.48 -13.05 -19.97
N HIS A 167 2.86 -11.93 -20.35
CA HIS A 167 3.00 -11.34 -21.68
C HIS A 167 3.57 -9.92 -21.68
N HIS A 168 3.56 -9.24 -20.54
CA HIS A 168 4.15 -7.90 -20.36
C HIS A 168 5.05 -7.89 -19.11
N PRO A 169 6.17 -7.15 -19.15
CA PRO A 169 7.08 -7.08 -18.02
C PRO A 169 6.43 -6.36 -16.83
N VAL A 170 6.87 -6.71 -15.63
CA VAL A 170 6.55 -5.97 -14.41
C VAL A 170 7.31 -4.65 -14.38
N GLY A 171 6.70 -3.60 -13.83
CA GLY A 171 7.30 -2.30 -13.60
C GLY A 171 7.22 -1.92 -12.12
N PHE A 172 8.28 -1.29 -11.64
CA PHE A 172 8.44 -0.80 -10.28
C PHE A 172 8.72 0.70 -10.28
N GLY A 173 8.14 1.41 -9.32
CA GLY A 173 8.49 2.80 -9.09
C GLY A 173 7.58 3.53 -8.11
N PHE A 174 7.64 4.85 -8.13
CA PHE A 174 6.91 5.73 -7.22
C PHE A 174 6.24 6.84 -8.04
N PRO A 175 5.07 7.34 -7.60
CA PRO A 175 4.52 8.55 -8.16
C PRO A 175 5.37 9.75 -7.74
N PRO A 176 5.35 10.86 -8.51
CA PRO A 176 6.21 12.03 -8.27
C PRO A 176 6.00 12.68 -6.90
N ASN A 177 4.84 12.44 -6.26
CA ASN A 177 4.49 12.98 -4.95
C ASN A 177 5.29 12.32 -3.81
N VAL A 178 5.93 11.17 -4.05
CA VAL A 178 6.86 10.54 -3.10
C VAL A 178 8.23 11.17 -3.29
N LYS A 179 8.55 12.17 -2.46
CA LYS A 179 9.89 12.77 -2.43
C LYS A 179 10.91 11.74 -1.92
N LYS A 180 11.98 11.54 -2.67
CA LYS A 180 13.08 10.61 -2.37
C LYS A 180 13.91 11.07 -1.19
#